data_AF-A0A1X2H8V2-F1
#
_entry.id   AF-A0A1X2H8V2-F1
#
_cell.length_a   1.000
_cell.length_b   1.000
_cell.length_c   1.000
_cell.angle_alpha   90.00
_cell.angle_beta   90.00
_cell.angle_gamma   90.00
#
_symmetry.space_group_name_H-M   'P 1'
#
loop_
_entity.id
_entity.type
_entity.pdbx_description
1 polymer ?
#
loop_
_entity_poly.entity_id
_entity_poly.type
_entity_poly.pdbx_seq_one_letter_code
_entity_poly.pdbx_strand_id
1 'polypeptide(L)'
;EVIYVHKYSGSTRIGDVSLISIGYAAYAVAMFELAASVPANSCALDQVVLGITLFSIGQLTNYYHHLLLSKLRHHGSKEYKIPRDGLFCYVWCPHY
;
A
#
# COMPACT_ATOMS: atom_id res chain seq x y z
N GLU A 1 3.58 -5.04 -2.08
CA GLU A 1 4.55 -4.84 -3.18
C GLU A 1 5.81 -4.04 -2.80
N VAL A 2 5.69 -3.05 -1.91
CA VAL A 2 6.68 -1.97 -1.74
C VAL A 2 8.08 -2.41 -1.29
N ILE A 3 8.19 -3.50 -0.52
CA ILE A 3 9.47 -4.02 0.00
C ILE A 3 10.45 -4.40 -1.12
N TYR A 4 9.94 -4.88 -2.25
CA TYR A 4 10.75 -5.34 -3.37
C TYR A 4 11.19 -4.21 -4.31
N VAL A 5 10.60 -3.02 -4.17
CA VAL A 5 10.79 -1.88 -5.07
C VAL A 5 11.58 -0.75 -4.41
N HIS A 6 11.42 -0.57 -3.10
CA HIS A 6 12.05 0.54 -2.40
C HIS A 6 13.56 0.38 -2.21
N LYS A 7 14.27 1.48 -2.50
CA LYS A 7 15.69 1.67 -2.16
C LYS A 7 15.76 2.53 -0.90
N TYR A 8 16.05 1.91 0.23
CA TYR A 8 16.14 2.59 1.52
C TYR A 8 17.46 3.37 1.65
N SER A 9 17.42 4.52 2.32
CA SER A 9 18.59 5.40 2.52
C SER A 9 18.96 5.63 3.97
N GLY A 10 18.25 5.00 4.89
CA GLY A 10 18.37 5.22 6.33
C GLY A 10 17.73 4.09 7.11
N SER A 11 17.96 4.10 8.42
CA SER A 11 17.37 3.16 9.37
C SER A 11 16.06 3.70 9.94
N THR A 12 15.17 2.80 10.31
CA THR A 12 13.92 3.10 10.99
C THR A 12 14.05 2.78 12.48
N ARG A 13 13.35 3.53 13.34
CA ARG A 13 13.34 3.26 14.79
C ARG A 13 12.56 1.98 15.06
N ILE A 14 13.09 1.12 15.93
CA ILE A 14 12.46 -0.16 16.25
C ILE A 14 11.07 0.02 16.90
N GLY A 15 10.89 1.06 17.73
CA GLY A 15 9.60 1.36 18.36
C GLY A 15 8.49 1.62 17.33
N ASP A 16 8.78 2.40 16.29
CA ASP A 16 7.82 2.69 15.22
C ASP A 16 7.48 1.42 14.44
N VAL A 17 8.50 0.61 14.10
CA VAL A 17 8.31 -0.68 13.41
C VAL A 17 7.47 -1.63 14.25
N SER A 18 7.74 -1.74 15.55
CA SER A 18 6.98 -2.60 16.46
C SER A 18 5.53 -2.14 16.58
N LEU A 19 5.29 -0.85 16.78
CA LEU A 19 3.94 -0.28 16.88
C LEU A 19 3.12 -0.57 15.62
N ILE A 20 3.69 -0.26 14.45
CA ILE A 20 3.04 -0.46 13.16
C ILE A 20 2.76 -1.95 12.92
N SER A 21 3.75 -2.82 13.17
CA SER A 21 3.62 -4.26 12.92
C SER A 21 2.55 -4.91 13.82
N ILE A 22 2.54 -4.57 15.11
CA ILE A 22 1.54 -5.08 16.05
C ILE A 22 0.14 -4.55 15.67
N GLY A 23 0.03 -3.28 15.32
CA GLY A 23 -1.22 -2.67 14.88
C GLY A 23 -1.80 -3.38 13.65
N TYR A 24 -0.99 -3.61 12.62
CA TYR A 24 -1.43 -4.34 11.42
C TYR A 24 -1.80 -5.80 11.72
N ALA A 25 -1.04 -6.49 12.58
CA ALA A 25 -1.35 -7.87 12.97
C ALA A 25 -2.70 -7.95 13.71
N ALA A 26 -2.92 -7.07 14.68
CA ALA A 26 -4.19 -7.00 15.43
C ALA A 26 -5.37 -6.68 14.51
N TYR A 27 -5.18 -5.72 13.59
CA TYR A 27 -6.19 -5.36 12.60
C TYR A 27 -6.54 -6.52 11.67
N ALA A 28 -5.54 -7.25 11.17
CA ALA A 28 -5.75 -8.40 10.30
C ALA A 28 -6.53 -9.52 11.00
N VAL A 29 -6.18 -9.85 12.26
CA VAL A 29 -6.93 -10.83 13.07
C VAL A 29 -8.37 -10.38 13.28
N ALA A 30 -8.58 -9.11 13.68
CA ALA A 30 -9.92 -8.58 13.90
C ALA A 30 -10.78 -8.61 12.63
N MET A 31 -10.21 -8.25 11.48
CA MET A 31 -10.90 -8.30 10.19
C MET A 31 -11.22 -9.73 9.75
N PHE A 32 -10.31 -10.68 10.01
CA PHE A 32 -10.55 -12.09 9.72
C PHE A 32 -11.71 -12.65 10.55
N GLU A 33 -11.70 -12.42 11.87
CA GLU A 33 -12.78 -12.86 12.78
C GLU A 33 -14.12 -12.23 12.40
N LEU A 34 -14.12 -10.93 12.09
CA LEU A 34 -15.34 -10.25 11.64
C LEU A 34 -15.86 -10.85 10.33
N ALA A 35 -14.99 -11.08 9.35
CA ALA A 35 -15.37 -11.69 8.08
C ALA A 35 -15.90 -13.12 8.25
N ALA A 36 -15.29 -13.92 9.13
CA ALA A 36 -15.73 -15.28 9.44
C ALA A 36 -17.10 -15.32 10.14
N SER A 37 -17.46 -14.26 10.87
CA SER A 37 -18.76 -14.14 11.54
C SER A 37 -19.92 -13.78 10.59
N VAL A 38 -19.62 -13.36 9.35
CA VAL A 38 -20.63 -12.99 8.36
C VAL A 38 -21.05 -14.22 7.53
N PRO A 39 -22.35 -14.54 7.44
CA PRO A 39 -22.82 -15.65 6.62
C PRO A 39 -22.46 -15.49 5.14
N ALA A 40 -22.03 -16.56 4.48
CA ALA A 40 -21.54 -16.54 3.10
C ALA A 40 -22.55 -16.01 2.06
N ASN A 41 -23.84 -16.06 2.37
CA ASN A 41 -24.93 -15.55 1.54
C ASN A 41 -25.28 -14.07 1.79
N SER A 42 -24.55 -13.40 2.69
CA SER A 42 -24.81 -11.99 3.06
C SER A 42 -24.19 -10.98 2.09
N CYS A 43 -23.31 -11.43 1.20
CA CYS A 43 -22.63 -10.56 0.24
C CYS A 43 -23.13 -10.86 -1.18
N ALA A 44 -23.66 -9.85 -1.85
CA ALA A 44 -24.12 -10.00 -3.23
C ALA A 44 -22.92 -10.08 -4.18
N LEU A 45 -23.06 -10.86 -5.26
CA LEU A 45 -21.96 -11.12 -6.20
C LEU A 45 -21.42 -9.82 -6.84
N ASP A 46 -22.29 -8.89 -7.15
CA ASP A 46 -21.94 -7.56 -7.68
C ASP A 46 -21.08 -6.76 -6.70
N GLN A 47 -21.37 -6.82 -5.40
CA GLN A 47 -20.57 -6.19 -4.35
C GLN A 47 -19.19 -6.81 -4.24
N VAL A 48 -19.09 -8.15 -4.33
CA VAL A 48 -17.80 -8.86 -4.33
C VAL A 48 -16.97 -8.47 -5.54
N VAL A 49 -17.59 -8.46 -6.73
CA VAL A 49 -16.92 -8.08 -7.98
C VAL A 49 -16.44 -6.62 -7.93
N LEU A 50 -17.28 -5.71 -7.45
CA LEU A 50 -16.90 -4.31 -7.27
C LEU A 50 -15.74 -4.17 -6.29
N GLY A 51 -15.80 -4.84 -5.14
CA GLY A 51 -14.74 -4.83 -4.13
C GLY A 51 -13.40 -5.32 -4.67
N ILE A 52 -13.39 -6.46 -5.37
CA ILE A 52 -12.18 -7.01 -6.01
C ILE A 52 -11.63 -6.05 -7.08
N THR A 53 -12.52 -5.45 -7.86
CA THR A 53 -12.13 -4.50 -8.92
C THR A 53 -11.46 -3.26 -8.32
N LEU A 54 -12.10 -2.63 -7.33
CA LEU A 54 -11.56 -1.44 -6.66
C LEU A 54 -10.25 -1.77 -5.94
N PHE A 55 -10.17 -2.90 -5.24
CA PHE A 55 -8.95 -3.36 -4.59
C PHE A 55 -7.81 -3.55 -5.60
N SER A 56 -8.08 -4.20 -6.73
CA SER A 56 -7.08 -4.44 -7.77
C SER A 56 -6.58 -3.13 -8.39
N ILE A 57 -7.49 -2.20 -8.72
CA ILE A 57 -7.13 -0.88 -9.23
C ILE A 57 -6.27 -0.12 -8.23
N GLY A 58 -6.65 -0.14 -6.94
CA GLY A 58 -5.89 0.49 -5.86
C GLY A 58 -4.47 -0.08 -5.74
N GLN A 59 -4.34 -1.41 -5.66
CA GLN A 59 -3.03 -2.07 -5.57
C GLN A 59 -2.14 -1.80 -6.79
N LEU A 60 -2.70 -1.85 -8.01
CA LEU A 60 -1.95 -1.56 -9.22
C LEU A 60 -1.50 -0.09 -9.27
N THR A 61 -2.38 0.83 -8.86
CA THR A 61 -2.07 2.27 -8.80
C THR A 61 -0.98 2.53 -7.76
N ASN A 62 -1.09 1.95 -6.56
CA ASN A 62 -0.07 2.01 -5.51
C ASN A 62 1.28 1.51 -6.03
N TYR A 63 1.31 0.29 -6.60
CA TYR A 63 2.52 -0.33 -7.13
C TYR A 63 3.18 0.51 -8.22
N TYR A 64 2.40 0.95 -9.20
CA TYR A 64 2.89 1.75 -10.32
C TYR A 64 3.57 3.04 -9.85
N HIS A 65 2.98 3.74 -8.89
CA HIS A 65 3.57 4.98 -8.37
C HIS A 65 4.79 4.73 -7.49
N HIS A 66 4.83 3.64 -6.71
CA HIS A 66 6.06 3.23 -6.01
C HIS A 66 7.19 2.88 -6.98
N LEU A 67 6.89 2.24 -8.11
CA LEU A 67 7.86 1.99 -9.17
C LEU A 67 8.42 3.30 -9.74
N LEU A 68 7.58 4.30 -10.02
CA LEU A 68 8.05 5.62 -10.46
C LEU A 68 8.98 6.26 -9.42
N LEU A 69 8.58 6.26 -8.14
CA LEU A 69 9.41 6.80 -7.06
C LEU A 69 10.75 6.07 -6.93
N SER A 70 10.79 4.76 -7.10
CA SER A 70 12.03 3.98 -7.03
C SER A 70 13.06 4.33 -8.11
N LYS A 71 12.60 4.85 -9.26
CA LYS A 71 13.45 5.29 -10.38
C LYS A 71 14.08 6.65 -10.15
N LEU A 72 13.44 7.49 -9.33
CA LEU A 72 13.99 8.80 -8.93
C LEU A 72 15.22 8.66 -8.02
N ARG A 73 15.43 7.48 -7.42
CA ARG A 73 16.47 7.24 -6.43
C ARG A 73 17.58 6.34 -6.95
N HIS A 74 18.82 6.81 -6.83
CA HIS A 74 20.02 5.98 -6.96
C HIS A 74 20.36 5.32 -5.62
N HIS A 75 20.95 4.13 -5.67
CA HIS A 75 21.28 3.36 -4.46
C HIS A 75 22.18 4.18 -3.53
N GLY A 76 21.78 4.35 -2.26
CA GLY A 76 22.52 5.15 -1.28
C GLY A 76 22.33 6.68 -1.37
N SER A 77 21.63 7.21 -2.38
CA SER A 77 21.37 8.65 -2.48
C SER A 77 20.30 9.12 -1.48
N LYS A 78 20.56 10.25 -0.82
CA LYS A 78 19.61 10.97 0.05
C LYS A 78 18.90 12.13 -0.66
N GLU A 79 19.19 12.35 -1.94
CA GLU A 79 18.59 13.42 -2.73
C GLU A 79 17.07 13.19 -2.91
N TYR A 80 16.30 14.25 -2.77
CA TYR A 80 14.85 14.25 -3.03
C TYR A 80 14.57 14.90 -4.38
N LYS A 81 13.86 14.18 -5.26
CA LYS A 81 13.46 14.67 -6.59
C LYS A 81 11.95 14.72 -6.68
N ILE A 82 11.43 15.80 -7.27
CA ILE A 82 9.99 15.98 -7.48
C ILE A 82 9.54 15.02 -8.58
N PRO A 83 8.59 14.10 -8.31
CA PRO A 83 8.02 13.23 -9.34
C PRO A 83 7.17 14.04 -10.32
N ARG A 84 7.26 13.72 -11.62
CA ARG A 84 6.50 14.41 -12.68
C ARG A 84 5.66 13.48 -13.57
N ASP A 85 5.84 12.17 -13.42
CA ASP A 85 5.15 11.16 -14.23
C ASP A 85 3.91 10.60 -13.52
N GLY A 86 3.04 9.90 -14.25
CA GLY A 86 1.85 9.26 -13.67
C GLY A 86 0.85 10.28 -13.12
N LEU A 87 0.20 9.94 -12.00
CA LEU A 87 -0.77 10.81 -11.34
C LEU A 87 -0.13 11.92 -10.50
N PHE A 88 1.21 11.97 -10.40
CA PHE A 88 1.91 13.02 -9.64
C PHE A 88 1.70 14.44 -10.19
N CYS A 89 1.23 14.57 -11.44
CA CYS A 89 0.83 15.86 -12.01
C CYS A 89 -0.53 16.37 -11.48
N TYR A 90 -1.32 15.51 -10.85
CA TYR A 90 -2.65 15.85 -10.32
C TYR A 90 -2.69 15.83 -8.78
N VAL A 91 -2.01 14.89 -8.15
CA VAL A 91 -2.02 14.69 -6.69
C VAL A 91 -0.62 14.43 -6.15
N TRP A 92 -0.36 14.81 -4.89
CA TRP A 92 0.98 14.68 -4.31
C TRP A 92 1.37 13.22 -3.97
N CYS A 93 0.42 12.42 -3.47
CA CYS A 93 0.67 11.06 -3.02
C CYS A 93 -0.33 10.06 -3.66
N PRO A 94 -0.27 9.82 -4.98
CA PRO A 94 -1.17 8.88 -5.67
C PRO A 94 -0.95 7.41 -5.29
N HIS A 95 0.06 7.13 -4.46
CA HIS A 95 0.33 5.80 -3.91
C HIS A 95 -0.35 5.59 -2.55
N TYR A 96 -0.96 6.62 -1.96
CA TYR A 96 -1.85 6.48 -0.80
C TYR A 96 -3.28 6.31 -1.28
#